data_AF-A0A6A0GT83-F1
#
_entry.id   AF-A0A6A0GT83-F1
#
_cell.length_a   1.000
_cell.length_b   1.000
_cell.length_c   1.000
_cell.angle_alpha   90.00
_cell.angle_beta   90.00
_cell.angle_gamma   90.00
#
_symmetry.space_group_name_H-M   'P 1'
#
loop_
_entity.id
_entity.type
_entity.pdbx_description
1 polymer ?
#
loop_
_entity_poly.entity_id
_entity_poly.type
_entity_poly.pdbx_seq_one_letter_code
_entity_poly.pdbx_strand_id
1 'polypeptide(L)'
;MEALDMKGGAAGAQLGSQLADLHLHNLKLRDPTGASRMSASSEEAGDGTDIVYEKRFGFSVPTCCGFIPQDNEWCDDWQVFFARKLDFQIKKLQTESSGRSVGEAVELWPQLQREVPRLFEGASDVTPSLLHGDLWGGNAATVQEHGASIPVVFDPASFYGHHEYDLAIAAMFGGFSKEFFSSYFEKLPKAAGWESRHQLYQLFHYLNHW
;
A
#
# COMPACT_ATOMS: atom_id res chain seq x y z
N MET A 1 -18.55 14.60 -14.92
CA MET A 1 -17.53 14.31 -13.90
C MET A 1 -16.20 14.36 -14.62
N GLU A 2 -15.59 15.55 -14.71
CA GLU A 2 -14.28 15.72 -15.35
C GLU A 2 -13.22 15.36 -14.30
N ALA A 3 -12.57 14.21 -14.47
CA ALA A 3 -11.44 13.82 -13.63
C ALA A 3 -10.28 14.77 -13.93
N LEU A 4 -10.01 15.70 -13.02
CA LEU A 4 -8.84 16.57 -13.10
C LEU A 4 -7.60 15.74 -12.77
N ASP A 5 -6.67 15.74 -13.72
CA ASP A 5 -5.36 15.08 -13.61
C ASP A 5 -4.61 15.63 -12.37
N MET A 6 -4.08 14.73 -11.55
CA MET A 6 -3.32 14.95 -10.32
C MET A 6 -2.00 15.74 -10.50
N LYS A 7 -1.79 16.37 -11.66
CA LYS A 7 -0.56 17.10 -12.04
C LYS A 7 -0.32 18.40 -11.28
N GLY A 8 -1.23 18.83 -10.39
CA GLY A 8 -1.05 20.02 -9.58
C GLY A 8 -0.10 19.79 -8.41
N GLY A 9 1.00 20.55 -8.33
CA GLY A 9 2.03 20.36 -7.29
C GLY A 9 1.51 20.46 -5.84
N ALA A 10 0.54 21.34 -5.56
CA ALA A 10 -0.02 21.50 -4.22
C ALA A 10 -0.92 20.32 -3.78
N ALA A 11 -1.80 19.84 -4.68
CA ALA A 11 -2.68 18.70 -4.40
C ALA A 11 -1.88 17.38 -4.28
N GLY A 12 -0.85 17.21 -5.12
CA GLY A 12 0.08 16.08 -5.03
C GLY A 12 0.85 16.06 -3.71
N ALA A 13 1.41 17.19 -3.28
CA ALA A 13 2.07 17.32 -1.98
C ALA A 13 1.13 17.06 -0.80
N GLN A 14 -0.10 17.56 -0.88
CA GLN A 14 -1.12 17.29 0.13
C GLN A 14 -1.43 15.80 0.24
N LEU A 15 -1.63 15.12 -0.89
CA LEU A 15 -1.93 13.69 -0.89
C LEU A 15 -0.78 12.85 -0.33
N GLY A 16 0.48 13.15 -0.69
CA GLY A 16 1.64 12.44 -0.18
C GLY A 16 1.77 12.57 1.35
N SER A 17 1.57 13.79 1.84
CA SER A 17 1.54 14.09 3.28
C SER A 17 0.40 13.38 4.03
N GLN A 18 -0.80 13.32 3.44
CA GLN A 18 -1.96 12.63 4.02
C GLN A 18 -1.82 11.11 4.00
N LEU A 19 -1.26 10.53 2.93
CA LEU A 19 -0.98 9.10 2.86
C LEU A 19 0.05 8.67 3.91
N ALA A 20 1.09 9.47 4.14
CA ALA A 20 2.03 9.20 5.22
C ALA A 20 1.36 9.26 6.61
N ASP A 21 0.41 10.17 6.82
CA ASP A 21 -0.37 10.22 8.07
C ASP A 21 -1.25 8.97 8.26
N LEU A 22 -1.88 8.49 7.18
CA LEU A 22 -2.64 7.24 7.17
C LEU A 22 -1.74 6.06 7.58
N HIS A 23 -0.56 5.94 6.97
CA HIS A 23 0.37 4.86 7.29
C HIS A 23 0.93 4.93 8.71
N LEU A 24 1.14 6.15 9.23
CA LEU A 24 1.56 6.37 10.62
C LEU A 24 0.42 6.19 11.63
N HIS A 25 -0.85 6.17 11.19
CA HIS A 25 -1.99 6.18 12.09
C HIS A 25 -1.96 5.02 13.09
N ASN A 26 -1.76 3.80 12.60
CA ASN A 26 -1.72 2.62 13.48
C ASN A 26 -0.56 2.71 14.48
N LEU A 27 0.62 3.16 14.06
CA LEU A 27 1.75 3.38 14.96
C LEU A 27 1.44 4.40 16.07
N LYS A 28 0.69 5.47 15.76
CA LYS A 28 0.26 6.48 16.76
C LYS A 28 -0.70 5.89 17.80
N LEU A 29 -1.46 4.85 17.46
CA LEU A 29 -2.34 4.14 18.41
C LEU A 29 -1.56 3.25 19.40
N ARG A 30 -0.32 2.86 19.06
CA ARG A 30 0.54 2.01 19.91
C ARG A 30 0.95 2.70 21.23
N ASP A 31 1.09 4.03 21.21
CA ASP A 31 1.41 4.85 22.38
C ASP A 31 0.50 6.09 22.44
N PRO A 32 -0.71 5.96 23.03
CA PRO A 32 -1.67 7.05 23.12
C PRO A 32 -1.22 8.19 24.05
N THR A 33 -0.10 8.05 24.75
CA THR A 33 0.33 9.02 25.78
C THR A 33 1.32 10.07 25.28
N GLY A 34 1.89 9.91 24.07
CA GLY A 34 2.90 10.81 23.51
C GLY A 34 2.45 11.77 22.39
N ALA A 35 1.31 11.50 21.72
CA ALA A 35 0.82 12.32 20.61
C ALA A 35 -0.54 12.93 20.95
N SER A 36 -0.61 14.26 20.86
CA SER A 36 -1.82 15.08 20.99
C SER A 36 -3.04 14.38 20.39
N ARG A 37 -4.13 14.27 21.17
CA ARG A 37 -5.47 13.94 20.66
C ARG A 37 -5.75 14.84 19.46
N MET A 38 -5.59 14.32 18.25
CA MET A 38 -6.21 14.92 17.07
C MET A 38 -7.70 14.65 17.23
N SER A 39 -8.45 15.68 17.63
CA SER A 39 -9.90 15.66 17.51
C SER A 39 -10.22 15.59 16.02
N ALA A 40 -10.53 14.40 15.53
CA ALA A 40 -11.24 14.28 14.27
C ALA A 40 -12.61 14.94 14.47
N SER A 41 -12.82 16.10 13.85
CA SER A 41 -14.17 16.62 13.62
C SER A 41 -14.81 15.73 12.57
N SER A 42 -15.53 14.69 13.00
CA SER A 42 -16.33 13.83 12.14
C SER A 42 -17.81 14.16 12.38
N GLU A 43 -18.42 14.88 11.44
CA GLU A 43 -19.86 14.78 11.21
C GLU A 43 -20.11 13.49 10.40
N GLU A 44 -20.71 12.51 11.07
CA GLU A 44 -21.49 11.35 10.57
C GLU A 44 -20.77 10.30 9.69
N ALA A 45 -20.93 8.98 9.84
CA ALA A 45 -21.56 8.12 10.82
C ALA A 45 -20.81 6.77 10.76
N GLY A 46 -20.18 6.37 11.85
CA GLY A 46 -19.57 5.05 12.01
C GLY A 46 -19.97 4.52 13.38
N ASP A 47 -20.55 3.32 13.41
CA ASP A 47 -20.78 2.56 14.64
C ASP A 47 -19.52 2.61 15.51
N GLY A 48 -19.69 3.04 16.78
CA GLY A 48 -18.66 3.46 17.73
C GLY A 48 -17.70 2.36 18.15
N THR A 49 -17.02 1.76 17.17
CA THR A 49 -15.90 0.86 17.35
C THR A 49 -14.67 1.71 17.55
N ASP A 50 -14.14 1.70 18.78
CA ASP A 50 -12.86 2.32 19.07
C ASP A 50 -11.81 1.75 18.12
N ILE A 51 -11.20 2.60 17.29
CA ILE A 51 -10.10 2.19 16.41
C ILE A 51 -8.92 1.83 17.31
N VAL A 52 -8.66 0.53 17.41
CA VAL A 52 -7.59 -0.05 18.23
C VAL A 52 -6.36 -0.35 17.39
N TYR A 53 -5.19 -0.27 18.04
CA TYR A 53 -3.92 -0.64 17.45
C TYR A 53 -3.94 -2.11 16.97
N GLU A 54 -3.67 -2.32 15.68
CA GLU A 54 -3.52 -3.65 15.09
C GLU A 54 -2.04 -4.08 15.11
N LYS A 55 -1.80 -5.29 15.60
CA LYS A 55 -0.45 -5.87 15.75
C LYS A 55 -0.06 -6.75 14.57
N ARG A 56 -1.03 -7.18 13.77
CA ARG A 56 -0.88 -8.19 12.73
C ARG A 56 -1.08 -7.62 11.34
N PHE A 57 -0.60 -8.35 10.35
CA PHE A 57 -0.81 -8.07 8.94
C PHE A 57 -2.01 -8.85 8.43
N GLY A 58 -2.82 -8.25 7.58
CA GLY A 58 -4.07 -8.85 7.10
C GLY A 58 -5.26 -7.91 7.19
N PHE A 59 -6.45 -8.48 7.10
CA PHE A 59 -7.70 -7.73 7.17
C PHE A 59 -8.84 -8.61 7.67
N SER A 60 -9.86 -8.02 8.28
CA SER A 60 -10.99 -8.77 8.84
C SER A 60 -11.88 -9.44 7.79
N VAL A 61 -11.83 -8.93 6.56
CA VAL A 61 -12.58 -9.44 5.42
C VAL A 61 -11.66 -9.61 4.20
N PRO A 62 -11.98 -10.54 3.29
CA PRO A 62 -11.33 -10.58 1.98
C PRO A 62 -11.54 -9.26 1.24
N THR A 63 -10.48 -8.68 0.70
CA THR A 63 -10.55 -7.57 -0.26
C THR A 63 -10.13 -8.06 -1.64
N CYS A 64 -10.39 -7.28 -2.69
CA CYS A 64 -10.02 -7.63 -4.06
C CYS A 64 -9.10 -6.55 -4.63
N CYS A 65 -8.04 -6.95 -5.34
CA CYS A 65 -7.23 -6.06 -6.17
C CYS A 65 -7.70 -6.25 -7.62
N GLY A 66 -8.50 -5.32 -8.14
CA GLY A 66 -9.33 -5.58 -9.31
C GLY A 66 -10.32 -6.72 -9.04
N PHE A 67 -10.33 -7.76 -9.87
CA PHE A 67 -11.20 -8.94 -9.69
C PHE A 67 -10.54 -10.09 -8.92
N ILE A 68 -9.28 -9.94 -8.50
CA ILE A 68 -8.51 -11.00 -7.85
C ILE A 68 -8.70 -10.88 -6.33
N PRO A 69 -9.33 -11.88 -5.66
CA PRO A 69 -9.42 -11.90 -4.21
C PRO A 69 -8.03 -11.97 -3.58
N GLN A 70 -7.82 -11.18 -2.54
CA GLN A 70 -6.59 -11.18 -1.77
C GLN A 70 -6.71 -12.11 -0.57
N ASP A 71 -5.69 -12.96 -0.37
CA ASP A 71 -5.49 -13.63 0.91
C ASP A 71 -5.05 -12.60 1.95
N ASN A 72 -5.97 -12.28 2.86
CA ASN A 72 -5.80 -11.32 3.96
C ASN A 72 -5.88 -11.99 5.33
N GLU A 73 -5.71 -13.32 5.40
CA GLU A 73 -5.69 -14.01 6.69
C GLU A 73 -4.62 -13.42 7.60
N TRP A 74 -4.96 -13.18 8.87
CA TRP A 74 -4.06 -12.53 9.82
C TRP A 74 -2.74 -13.28 9.99
N CYS A 75 -1.63 -12.54 10.02
CA CYS A 75 -0.28 -13.06 10.21
C CYS A 75 0.54 -12.11 11.08
N ASP A 76 1.38 -12.65 11.97
CA ASP A 76 2.23 -11.85 12.86
C ASP A 76 3.52 -11.36 12.17
N ASP A 77 3.89 -11.96 11.03
CA ASP A 77 5.13 -11.67 10.31
C ASP A 77 4.84 -11.16 8.89
N TRP A 78 5.35 -9.96 8.58
CA TRP A 78 5.12 -9.32 7.29
C TRP A 78 5.73 -10.10 6.12
N GLN A 79 6.93 -10.65 6.30
CA GLN A 79 7.65 -11.32 5.23
C GLN A 79 6.94 -12.61 4.84
N VAL A 80 6.44 -13.36 5.83
CA VAL A 80 5.60 -14.55 5.64
C VAL A 80 4.28 -14.17 4.96
N PHE A 81 3.61 -13.13 5.45
CA PHE A 81 2.34 -12.65 4.88
C PHE A 81 2.48 -12.25 3.41
N PHE A 82 3.51 -11.45 3.09
CA PHE A 82 3.73 -10.96 1.74
C PHE A 82 4.23 -12.07 0.80
N ALA A 83 5.09 -12.98 1.27
CA ALA A 83 5.49 -14.15 0.49
C ALA A 83 4.28 -14.99 0.10
N ARG A 84 3.33 -15.24 1.03
CA ARG A 84 2.08 -15.97 0.74
C ARG A 84 1.25 -15.29 -0.35
N LYS A 85 1.17 -13.94 -0.36
CA LYS A 85 0.48 -13.19 -1.42
C LYS A 85 1.12 -13.39 -2.79
N LEU A 86 2.45 -13.33 -2.89
CA LEU A 86 3.16 -13.62 -4.14
C LEU A 86 2.99 -15.07 -4.59
N ASP A 87 3.05 -16.00 -3.64
CA ASP A 87 2.87 -17.44 -3.87
C ASP A 87 1.50 -17.74 -4.50
N PHE A 88 0.45 -17.05 -4.05
CA PHE A 88 -0.89 -17.13 -4.64
C PHE A 88 -0.90 -16.64 -6.10
N GLN A 89 -0.29 -15.49 -6.39
CA GLN A 89 -0.24 -14.96 -7.76
C GLN A 89 0.56 -15.87 -8.69
N ILE A 90 1.70 -16.40 -8.26
CA ILE A 90 2.51 -17.33 -9.06
C ILE A 90 1.75 -18.62 -9.36
N LYS A 91 1.01 -19.18 -8.39
CA LYS A 91 0.16 -20.36 -8.61
C LYS A 91 -0.97 -20.06 -9.60
N LYS A 92 -1.62 -18.90 -9.49
CA LYS A 92 -2.64 -18.46 -10.44
C LYS A 92 -2.07 -18.34 -11.87
N LEU A 93 -0.88 -17.77 -12.02
CA LEU A 93 -0.17 -17.70 -13.30
C LEU A 93 0.07 -19.09 -13.90
N GLN A 94 0.50 -20.07 -13.11
CA GLN A 94 0.69 -21.46 -13.57
C GLN A 94 -0.61 -22.09 -14.07
N THR A 95 -1.72 -21.85 -13.39
CA THR A 95 -3.01 -22.47 -13.72
C THR A 95 -3.71 -21.81 -14.90
N GLU A 96 -3.49 -20.51 -15.12
CA GLU A 96 -4.22 -19.71 -16.11
C GLU A 96 -3.37 -19.30 -17.32
N SER A 97 -2.09 -19.71 -17.37
CA SER A 97 -1.22 -19.47 -18.51
C SER A 97 -1.70 -20.21 -19.75
N SER A 98 -2.63 -19.60 -20.46
CA SER A 98 -3.24 -20.10 -21.70
C SER A 98 -2.25 -20.03 -22.87
N GLY A 99 -1.08 -20.67 -22.75
CA GLY A 99 -0.02 -20.70 -23.77
C GLY A 99 1.02 -19.58 -23.71
N ARG A 100 0.98 -18.71 -22.68
CA ARG A 100 2.05 -17.73 -22.42
C ARG A 100 3.19 -18.36 -21.62
N SER A 101 4.43 -18.02 -21.94
CA SER A 101 5.61 -18.50 -21.20
C SER A 101 5.65 -17.87 -19.80
N VAL A 102 5.25 -18.62 -18.78
CA VAL A 102 5.38 -18.27 -17.35
C VAL A 102 6.47 -19.08 -16.64
N GLY A 103 7.12 -20.00 -17.35
CA GLY A 103 8.06 -20.97 -16.77
C GLY A 103 9.19 -20.31 -15.98
N GLU A 104 9.77 -19.25 -16.53
CA GLU A 104 10.88 -18.54 -15.88
C GLU A 104 10.47 -17.88 -14.55
N ALA A 105 9.32 -17.18 -14.51
CA ALA A 105 8.83 -16.55 -13.28
C ALA A 105 8.55 -17.60 -12.18
N VAL A 106 7.99 -18.74 -12.58
CA VAL A 106 7.72 -19.89 -11.71
C VAL A 106 9.00 -20.51 -11.17
N GLU A 107 10.04 -20.66 -12.00
CA GLU A 107 11.32 -21.24 -11.63
C GLU A 107 12.17 -20.31 -10.75
N LEU A 108 12.07 -19.00 -10.97
CA LEU A 108 12.78 -17.99 -10.20
C LEU A 108 12.14 -17.69 -8.83
N TRP A 109 10.82 -17.88 -8.70
CA TRP A 109 10.11 -17.55 -7.46
C TRP A 109 10.69 -18.24 -6.21
N PRO A 110 10.96 -19.56 -6.17
CA PRO A 110 11.59 -20.20 -5.02
C PRO A 110 12.97 -19.65 -4.68
N GLN A 111 13.70 -19.11 -5.65
CA GLN A 111 15.00 -18.48 -5.42
C GLN A 111 14.81 -17.12 -4.76
N LEU A 112 13.91 -16.29 -5.28
CA LEU A 112 13.57 -14.99 -4.70
C LEU A 112 13.02 -15.13 -3.29
N GLN A 113 12.15 -16.11 -3.02
CA GLN A 113 11.59 -16.35 -1.70
C GLN A 113 12.66 -16.58 -0.62
N ARG A 114 13.81 -17.20 -0.98
CA ARG A 114 14.94 -17.39 -0.05
C ARG A 114 15.69 -16.09 0.24
N GLU A 115 15.68 -15.15 -0.70
CA GLU A 115 16.31 -13.84 -0.54
C GLU A 115 15.40 -12.82 0.16
N VAL A 116 14.08 -13.09 0.29
CA VAL A 116 13.12 -12.17 0.95
C VAL A 116 13.65 -11.69 2.31
N PRO A 117 14.09 -12.55 3.26
CA PRO A 117 14.59 -12.07 4.55
C PRO A 117 15.72 -11.05 4.44
N ARG A 118 16.63 -11.25 3.46
CA ARG A 118 17.76 -10.36 3.22
C ARG A 118 17.30 -8.98 2.73
N LEU A 119 16.23 -8.91 1.94
CA LEU A 119 15.66 -7.65 1.44
C LEU A 119 15.08 -6.78 2.57
N PHE A 120 14.76 -7.38 3.73
CA PHE A 120 14.19 -6.71 4.90
C PHE A 120 15.20 -6.47 6.03
N GLU A 121 16.49 -6.81 5.88
CA GLU A 121 17.51 -6.55 6.92
C GLU A 121 17.57 -5.07 7.35
N GLY A 122 17.36 -4.14 6.40
CA GLY A 122 17.31 -2.70 6.65
C GLY A 122 15.97 -2.16 7.16
N ALA A 123 14.97 -3.02 7.33
CA ALA A 123 13.59 -2.70 7.75
C ALA A 123 13.02 -3.84 8.61
N SER A 124 13.74 -4.22 9.67
CA SER A 124 13.42 -5.40 10.50
C SER A 124 12.22 -5.21 11.43
N ASP A 125 11.81 -3.96 11.73
CA ASP A 125 10.65 -3.63 12.56
C ASP A 125 9.50 -3.08 11.70
N VAL A 126 8.98 -3.91 10.79
CA VAL A 126 7.80 -3.55 10.00
C VAL A 126 6.60 -3.45 10.93
N THR A 127 6.04 -2.25 11.07
CA THR A 127 4.76 -2.05 11.78
C THR A 127 3.60 -2.12 10.77
N PRO A 128 2.48 -2.80 11.07
CA PRO A 128 1.32 -2.81 10.19
C PRO A 128 0.76 -1.39 10.00
N SER A 129 0.63 -0.98 8.75
CA SER A 129 -0.01 0.27 8.32
C SER A 129 -1.28 -0.07 7.55
N LEU A 130 -2.36 0.69 7.75
CA LEU A 130 -3.53 0.55 6.89
C LEU A 130 -3.18 1.05 5.48
N LEU A 131 -3.25 0.17 4.50
CA LEU A 131 -2.91 0.47 3.11
C LEU A 131 -4.16 0.78 2.27
N HIS A 132 -3.99 1.59 1.24
CA HIS A 132 -4.95 1.67 0.13
C HIS A 132 -4.97 0.35 -0.65
N GLY A 133 -3.80 -0.25 -0.92
CA GLY A 133 -3.64 -1.57 -1.54
C GLY A 133 -3.65 -1.58 -3.07
N ASP A 134 -4.16 -0.52 -3.71
CA ASP A 134 -4.19 -0.36 -5.18
C ASP A 134 -4.04 1.12 -5.60
N LEU A 135 -3.08 1.84 -5.02
CA LEU A 135 -2.94 3.30 -5.19
C LEU A 135 -2.17 3.69 -6.46
N TRP A 136 -2.73 3.44 -7.64
CA TRP A 136 -2.18 3.90 -8.91
C TRP A 136 -2.90 5.16 -9.42
N GLY A 137 -2.36 5.81 -10.46
CA GLY A 137 -2.91 7.08 -10.97
C GLY A 137 -4.37 7.01 -11.44
N GLY A 138 -4.88 5.82 -11.76
CA GLY A 138 -6.30 5.61 -12.07
C GLY A 138 -7.24 5.68 -10.85
N ASN A 139 -6.69 5.50 -9.65
CA ASN A 139 -7.41 5.45 -8.37
C ASN A 139 -7.20 6.72 -7.52
N ALA A 140 -6.72 7.79 -8.14
CA ALA A 140 -6.52 9.08 -7.51
C ALA A 140 -7.03 10.21 -8.43
N ALA A 141 -7.67 11.22 -7.85
CA ALA A 141 -8.13 12.39 -8.57
C ALA A 141 -8.05 13.65 -7.69
N THR A 142 -8.34 14.79 -8.29
CA THR A 142 -8.54 16.05 -7.56
C THR A 142 -9.97 16.55 -7.78
N VAL A 143 -10.64 16.91 -6.70
CA VAL A 143 -11.96 17.57 -6.72
C VAL A 143 -11.81 19.03 -6.31
N GLN A 144 -12.72 19.88 -6.80
CA GLN A 144 -12.80 21.27 -6.36
C GLN A 144 -13.78 21.38 -5.20
N GLU A 145 -13.31 21.85 -4.06
CA GLU A 145 -14.13 22.08 -2.87
C GLU A 145 -13.77 23.44 -2.26
N HIS A 146 -14.76 24.32 -2.09
CA HIS A 146 -14.60 25.68 -1.56
C HIS A 146 -13.48 26.51 -2.23
N GLY A 147 -13.24 26.29 -3.54
CA GLY A 147 -12.18 26.97 -4.30
C GLY A 147 -10.77 26.40 -4.11
N ALA A 148 -10.65 25.25 -3.43
CA ALA A 148 -9.41 24.51 -3.27
C ALA A 148 -9.45 23.18 -4.04
N SER A 149 -8.29 22.80 -4.58
CA SER A 149 -8.05 21.47 -5.15
C SER A 149 -7.79 20.47 -4.02
N ILE A 150 -8.74 19.58 -3.76
CA ILE A 150 -8.64 18.55 -2.73
C ILE A 150 -8.32 17.20 -3.39
N PRO A 151 -7.24 16.51 -3.00
CA PRO A 151 -6.96 15.18 -3.52
C PRO A 151 -7.93 14.15 -2.93
N VAL A 152 -8.34 13.19 -3.74
CA VAL A 152 -9.19 12.06 -3.36
C VAL A 152 -8.62 10.77 -3.91
N VAL A 153 -8.77 9.68 -3.18
CA VAL A 153 -8.42 8.32 -3.59
C VAL A 153 -9.65 7.42 -3.50
N PHE A 154 -9.74 6.42 -4.35
CA PHE A 154 -10.91 5.56 -4.47
C PHE A 154 -10.53 4.15 -4.94
N ASP A 155 -11.49 3.23 -4.89
CA ASP A 155 -11.32 1.81 -5.24
C ASP A 155 -10.18 1.11 -4.46
N PRO A 156 -10.22 1.12 -3.11
CA PRO A 156 -9.18 0.51 -2.30
C PRO A 156 -9.23 -1.03 -2.34
N ALA A 157 -8.05 -1.62 -2.24
CA ALA A 157 -7.82 -3.04 -2.02
C ALA A 157 -7.19 -3.26 -0.62
N SER A 158 -7.78 -2.64 0.40
CA SER A 158 -7.15 -2.43 1.71
C SER A 158 -6.80 -3.69 2.49
N PHE A 159 -5.71 -3.57 3.25
CA PHE A 159 -5.28 -4.48 4.32
C PHE A 159 -4.23 -3.79 5.19
N TYR A 160 -3.92 -4.34 6.36
CA TYR A 160 -2.79 -3.92 7.17
C TYR A 160 -1.50 -4.57 6.64
N GLY A 161 -0.54 -3.76 6.22
CA GLY A 161 0.69 -4.20 5.58
C GLY A 161 1.87 -3.26 5.78
N HIS A 162 2.99 -3.50 5.09
CA HIS A 162 4.11 -2.57 5.09
C HIS A 162 3.80 -1.32 4.25
N HIS A 163 3.97 -0.13 4.82
CA HIS A 163 3.66 1.15 4.19
C HIS A 163 4.35 1.40 2.83
N GLU A 164 5.50 0.77 2.57
CA GLU A 164 6.22 0.86 1.29
C GLU A 164 5.46 0.20 0.12
N TYR A 165 4.50 -0.69 0.40
CA TYR A 165 3.70 -1.40 -0.60
C TYR A 165 2.91 -0.43 -1.50
N ASP A 166 2.19 0.54 -0.91
CA ASP A 166 1.39 1.51 -1.67
C ASP A 166 2.25 2.41 -2.57
N LEU A 167 3.49 2.69 -2.16
CA LEU A 167 4.41 3.50 -2.95
C LEU A 167 4.83 2.78 -4.24
N ALA A 168 4.88 1.45 -4.23
CA ALA A 168 5.32 0.65 -5.36
C ALA A 168 4.40 0.83 -6.55
N ILE A 169 3.09 0.62 -6.36
CA ILE A 169 2.11 0.78 -7.42
C ILE A 169 1.92 2.25 -7.83
N ALA A 170 2.01 3.19 -6.89
CA ALA A 170 1.98 4.62 -7.18
C ALA A 170 3.09 5.06 -8.15
N ALA A 171 4.24 4.36 -8.14
CA ALA A 171 5.37 4.65 -9.02
C ALA A 171 5.30 3.94 -10.39
N MET A 172 4.42 2.96 -10.59
CA MET A 172 4.46 2.07 -11.78
C MET A 172 3.87 2.69 -13.05
N PHE A 173 2.70 3.33 -12.95
CA PHE A 173 1.91 3.75 -14.12
C PHE A 173 1.88 5.28 -14.33
N GLY A 174 2.68 6.02 -13.54
CA GLY A 174 2.60 7.47 -13.48
C GLY A 174 1.35 7.96 -12.73
N GLY A 175 1.11 9.27 -12.78
CA GLY A 175 -0.04 9.92 -12.13
C GLY A 175 0.29 10.59 -10.78
N PHE A 176 1.44 10.27 -10.17
CA PHE A 176 1.92 10.94 -8.95
C PHE A 176 3.17 11.77 -9.24
N SER A 177 3.20 12.99 -8.70
CA SER A 177 4.28 13.95 -8.93
C SER A 177 5.47 13.74 -7.98
N LYS A 178 6.58 14.42 -8.24
CA LYS A 178 7.75 14.41 -7.35
C LYS A 178 7.39 14.96 -5.96
N GLU A 179 6.50 15.96 -5.90
CA GLU A 179 6.04 16.60 -4.68
C GLU A 179 5.23 15.63 -3.80
N PHE A 180 4.45 14.72 -4.40
CA PHE A 180 3.78 13.62 -3.69
C PHE A 180 4.81 12.74 -2.95
N PHE A 181 5.82 12.23 -3.66
CA PHE A 181 6.82 11.38 -3.02
C PHE A 181 7.66 12.14 -2.00
N SER A 182 8.04 13.39 -2.30
CA SER A 182 8.87 14.20 -1.41
C SER A 182 8.14 14.48 -0.09
N SER A 183 6.89 14.93 -0.13
CA SER A 183 6.06 15.19 1.06
C SER A 183 5.76 13.93 1.88
N TYR A 184 5.62 12.77 1.23
CA TYR A 184 5.52 11.49 1.94
C TYR A 184 6.81 11.18 2.70
N PHE A 185 7.96 11.22 2.02
CA PHE A 185 9.25 10.84 2.61
C PHE A 185 9.76 11.84 3.67
N GLU A 186 9.26 13.07 3.69
CA GLU A 186 9.47 14.02 4.78
C GLU A 186 8.93 13.51 6.13
N LYS A 187 7.82 12.76 6.11
CA LYS A 187 7.18 12.19 7.31
C LYS A 187 7.63 10.75 7.60
N LEU A 188 7.81 9.95 6.56
CA LEU A 188 8.25 8.56 6.63
C LEU A 188 9.51 8.37 5.77
N PRO A 189 10.71 8.64 6.30
CA PRO A 189 11.95 8.52 5.55
C PRO A 189 12.19 7.09 5.04
N LYS A 190 12.88 6.97 3.90
CA LYS A 190 13.25 5.67 3.32
C LYS A 190 14.16 4.90 4.27
N ALA A 191 13.80 3.66 4.58
CA ALA A 191 14.66 2.73 5.28
C ALA A 191 15.75 2.16 4.35
N ALA A 192 16.83 1.63 4.92
CA ALA A 192 17.88 1.00 4.14
C ALA A 192 17.32 -0.18 3.32
N GLY A 193 17.74 -0.32 2.05
CA GLY A 193 17.23 -1.35 1.15
C GLY A 193 15.86 -1.05 0.50
N TRP A 194 15.36 0.19 0.65
CA TRP A 194 14.07 0.63 0.08
C TRP A 194 13.97 0.33 -1.41
N GLU A 195 15.00 0.61 -2.21
CA GLU A 195 14.97 0.40 -3.67
C GLU A 195 14.70 -1.06 -4.06
N SER A 196 15.32 -2.01 -3.36
CA SER A 196 15.13 -3.43 -3.62
C SER A 196 13.76 -3.92 -3.16
N ARG A 197 13.26 -3.44 -2.02
CA ARG A 197 11.89 -3.74 -1.57
C ARG A 197 10.84 -3.12 -2.48
N HIS A 198 11.09 -1.93 -3.01
CA HIS A 198 10.21 -1.27 -3.95
C HIS A 198 10.03 -2.12 -5.22
N GLN A 199 11.12 -2.67 -5.78
CA GLN A 199 11.04 -3.62 -6.91
C GLN A 199 10.29 -4.91 -6.54
N LEU A 200 10.51 -5.44 -5.34
CA LEU A 200 9.79 -6.60 -4.83
C LEU A 200 8.27 -6.34 -4.72
N TYR A 201 7.85 -5.15 -4.30
CA TYR A 201 6.44 -4.77 -4.26
C TYR A 201 5.86 -4.54 -5.64
N GLN A 202 6.62 -3.93 -6.55
CA GLN A 202 6.20 -3.80 -7.95
C GLN A 202 5.99 -5.17 -8.61
N LEU A 203 6.79 -6.18 -8.27
CA LEU A 203 6.59 -7.56 -8.74
C LEU A 203 5.17 -8.04 -8.44
N PHE A 204 4.64 -7.83 -7.23
CA PHE A 204 3.26 -8.23 -6.90
C PHE A 204 2.26 -7.64 -7.89
N HIS A 205 2.37 -6.34 -8.17
CA HIS A 205 1.45 -5.65 -9.07
C HIS A 205 1.67 -6.05 -10.54
N TYR A 206 2.90 -6.34 -10.98
CA TYR A 206 3.15 -6.90 -12.30
C TYR A 206 2.47 -8.28 -12.46
N LEU A 207 2.54 -9.15 -11.46
CA LEU A 207 1.86 -10.44 -11.49
C LEU A 207 0.32 -10.27 -11.48
N ASN A 208 -0.19 -9.26 -10.79
CA ASN A 208 -1.63 -8.94 -10.76
C ASN A 208 -2.17 -8.40 -12.09
N HIS A 209 -1.33 -7.75 -12.90
CA HIS A 209 -1.70 -7.15 -14.20
C HIS A 209 -1.35 -8.02 -15.42
N TRP A 210 -0.86 -9.25 -15.19
CA TRP A 210 -0.41 -10.17 -16.24
C TRP A 210 -1.58 -10.85 -16.97
#